data_AF-A0A1T5CS59-F1
#
_entry.id   AF-A0A1T5CS59-F1
#
_cell.length_a   1.000
_cell.length_b   1.000
_cell.length_c   1.000
_cell.angle_alpha   90.00
_cell.angle_beta   90.00
_cell.angle_gamma   90.00
#
_symmetry.space_group_name_H-M   'P 1'
#
loop_
_entity.id
_entity.type
_entity.pdbx_description
1 polymer ?
#
loop_
_entity_poly.entity_id
_entity_poly.type
_entity_poly.pdbx_seq_one_letter_code
_entity_poly.pdbx_strand_id
1 'polypeptide(L)'
;MKNLFYILLFTISACSPDTDYQLLEESTSTEAEDSMDLEAESNLNQDTASNEINMMVNSSTVNCSGEMEGTCLLVQEGDMIGTENWENFYYYDRIEGFNYEAGFVYELIVKKTNVETPLGGGSSIKYELVKIVSKELPETTVPENATEISNVTELIAGLKSDRNLYLKPGKYILPNRLIFQNNISNLQVTGADGAEITGDSKTLMWFQGTAKNIKFNNIKFSAYAGPGTADYGAGLVDFSNSAEDIFFENCTFTNPEVSTNGIKFVSEGTARSKNINIQNCTFVDIGRMAIELQNHTHDGILRFDGVTIQNNEFKSLGLQSQYGMAISLSGAGKNAVLSNNNIIDAKDRGIEILGYGELTIADNTFSAPNTAYNVITLEKDGVGEEYTKNVLITGNSGTVQGDEPHLIEIRQTDGLVYIVQYTFYSGSTGNTLRNNTLRNEGQGGNIYNDIDGGNTNLD
;
A
#
# COMPACT_ATOMS: atom_id res chain seq x y z
N MET A 1 -69.90 -14.79 -12.33
CA MET A 1 -70.26 -14.36 -10.95
C MET A 1 -69.05 -13.65 -10.35
N LYS A 2 -69.24 -12.35 -10.02
CA LYS A 2 -68.47 -11.44 -9.13
C LYS A 2 -66.92 -11.46 -9.22
N ASN A 3 -66.26 -10.52 -9.92
CA ASN A 3 -65.91 -9.13 -9.55
C ASN A 3 -65.28 -8.95 -8.15
N LEU A 4 -63.99 -8.55 -8.08
CA LEU A 4 -63.59 -7.17 -7.73
C LEU A 4 -62.08 -6.94 -7.95
N PHE A 5 -61.76 -5.82 -8.61
CA PHE A 5 -60.44 -5.20 -8.79
C PHE A 5 -60.30 -4.06 -7.75
N TYR A 6 -59.07 -3.76 -7.29
CA TYR A 6 -58.72 -2.43 -6.78
C TYR A 6 -57.29 -2.06 -7.24
N ILE A 7 -57.22 -1.01 -8.05
CA ILE A 7 -56.01 -0.26 -8.40
C ILE A 7 -56.19 1.12 -7.75
N LEU A 8 -55.14 1.60 -7.07
CA LEU A 8 -55.10 2.91 -6.42
C LEU A 8 -54.39 3.89 -7.37
N LEU A 9 -55.10 4.92 -7.84
CA LEU A 9 -54.54 6.10 -8.50
C LEU A 9 -54.67 7.30 -7.54
N PHE A 10 -53.59 8.06 -7.35
CA PHE A 10 -53.62 9.39 -6.75
C PHE A 10 -53.53 10.45 -7.85
N THR A 11 -54.52 11.34 -7.90
CA THR A 11 -54.58 12.48 -8.81
C THR A 11 -54.19 13.78 -8.09
N ILE A 12 -53.46 14.61 -8.82
CA ILE A 12 -53.06 15.99 -8.49
C ILE A 12 -54.29 16.90 -8.63
N SER A 13 -54.47 17.85 -7.71
CA SER A 13 -55.45 18.93 -7.81
C SER A 13 -54.74 20.27 -7.59
N ALA A 14 -54.83 21.13 -8.59
CA ALA A 14 -54.50 22.56 -8.53
C ALA A 14 -55.80 23.35 -8.69
N CYS A 15 -55.96 24.45 -7.95
CA CYS A 15 -56.87 25.54 -8.31
C CYS A 15 -56.49 26.84 -7.60
N SER A 16 -56.37 27.92 -8.39
CA SER A 16 -56.22 29.34 -8.02
C SER A 16 -57.45 29.91 -7.32
N PRO A 17 -57.36 31.18 -6.86
CA PRO A 17 -58.20 32.20 -7.51
C PRO A 17 -57.48 33.53 -7.80
N ASP A 18 -57.87 34.13 -8.93
CA ASP A 18 -57.49 35.45 -9.45
C ASP A 18 -58.31 36.60 -8.84
N THR A 19 -57.75 37.82 -8.87
CA THR A 19 -58.39 39.16 -8.96
C THR A 19 -57.32 40.23 -8.70
N ASP A 20 -57.22 41.40 -9.30
CA ASP A 20 -57.67 42.03 -10.54
C ASP A 20 -56.79 43.31 -10.63
N TYR A 21 -56.25 43.66 -11.81
CA TYR A 21 -55.40 44.84 -12.01
C TYR A 21 -56.21 45.93 -12.73
N GLN A 22 -56.32 47.13 -12.17
CA GLN A 22 -56.80 48.34 -12.86
C GLN A 22 -55.80 49.50 -12.73
N LEU A 23 -55.77 50.31 -13.79
CA LEU A 23 -54.91 51.46 -14.08
C LEU A 23 -55.60 52.82 -13.81
N LEU A 24 -54.79 53.89 -13.89
CA LEU A 24 -55.06 55.34 -14.16
C LEU A 24 -54.94 56.28 -12.95
N GLU A 25 -53.87 57.11 -12.90
CA GLU A 25 -53.78 58.57 -13.23
C GLU A 25 -53.99 59.42 -11.95
N GLU A 26 -53.37 60.56 -11.62
CA GLU A 26 -52.61 61.66 -12.25
C GLU A 26 -52.03 62.49 -11.05
N SER A 27 -50.81 63.07 -11.02
CA SER A 27 -50.33 64.37 -11.54
C SER A 27 -49.88 65.36 -10.44
N THR A 28 -49.13 66.38 -10.88
CA THR A 28 -48.58 67.60 -10.21
C THR A 28 -47.18 67.45 -9.56
N SER A 29 -46.06 67.86 -10.17
CA SER A 29 -45.57 69.15 -10.74
C SER A 29 -44.67 69.92 -9.76
N THR A 30 -43.38 70.08 -10.10
CA THR A 30 -42.74 71.39 -10.41
C THR A 30 -41.31 71.23 -10.92
N GLU A 31 -40.94 72.14 -11.83
CA GLU A 31 -39.79 72.24 -12.74
C GLU A 31 -38.45 72.60 -12.04
N ALA A 32 -37.31 72.08 -12.53
CA ALA A 32 -36.18 72.75 -13.25
C ALA A 32 -35.48 73.89 -12.46
N GLU A 33 -34.15 73.95 -12.33
CA GLU A 33 -33.16 74.06 -13.41
C GLU A 33 -31.74 73.52 -13.05
N ASP A 34 -31.01 73.36 -14.15
CA ASP A 34 -29.70 72.80 -14.48
C ASP A 34 -28.47 73.61 -13.99
N SER A 35 -27.37 72.94 -13.61
CA SER A 35 -26.01 73.34 -14.02
C SER A 35 -24.92 72.29 -13.66
N MET A 36 -24.39 71.66 -14.70
CA MET A 36 -22.96 71.34 -14.96
C MET A 36 -22.16 70.40 -14.02
N ASP A 37 -21.96 69.18 -14.54
CA ASP A 37 -20.69 68.50 -14.82
C ASP A 37 -19.59 68.28 -13.75
N LEU A 38 -19.29 66.98 -13.62
CA LEU A 38 -17.98 66.31 -13.59
C LEU A 38 -17.26 66.07 -12.24
N GLU A 39 -17.05 64.77 -12.01
CA GLU A 39 -16.03 64.09 -11.21
C GLU A 39 -16.23 63.97 -9.69
N ALA A 40 -16.75 62.81 -9.26
CA ALA A 40 -16.05 61.87 -8.36
C ALA A 40 -16.98 60.72 -7.94
N GLU A 41 -16.91 59.58 -8.64
CA GLU A 41 -17.29 58.28 -8.07
C GLU A 41 -16.05 57.39 -7.97
N SER A 42 -15.68 57.02 -6.74
CA SER A 42 -15.44 55.63 -6.33
C SER A 42 -14.62 55.59 -5.03
N ASN A 43 -15.26 55.14 -3.96
CA ASN A 43 -14.76 54.05 -3.11
C ASN A 43 -15.61 53.95 -1.85
N LEU A 44 -16.31 52.82 -1.69
CA LEU A 44 -16.14 51.90 -0.55
C LEU A 44 -17.19 50.79 -0.64
N ASN A 45 -16.79 49.66 -1.20
CA ASN A 45 -17.20 48.35 -0.72
C ASN A 45 -16.12 47.33 -1.15
N GLN A 46 -15.17 47.06 -0.25
CA GLN A 46 -14.26 45.93 -0.36
C GLN A 46 -14.99 44.69 0.18
N ASP A 47 -15.24 43.75 -0.71
CA ASP A 47 -15.61 42.37 -0.39
C ASP A 47 -14.33 41.57 -0.10
N THR A 48 -14.23 40.97 1.09
CA THR A 48 -13.11 40.09 1.46
C THR A 48 -13.37 38.70 0.89
N ALA A 49 -12.71 38.38 -0.24
CA ALA A 49 -12.70 37.03 -0.78
C ALA A 49 -12.08 36.03 0.22
N SER A 50 -12.72 34.89 0.45
CA SER A 50 -12.18 33.80 1.25
C SER A 50 -11.00 33.14 0.53
N ASN A 51 -9.82 33.05 1.16
CA ASN A 51 -8.62 32.38 0.61
C ASN A 51 -8.68 30.83 0.68
N GLU A 52 -9.87 30.27 0.53
CA GLU A 52 -10.09 28.82 0.49
C GLU A 52 -10.09 28.36 -0.97
N ILE A 53 -9.39 27.26 -1.26
CA ILE A 53 -9.31 26.67 -2.59
C ILE A 53 -9.58 25.17 -2.52
N ASN A 54 -10.06 24.63 -3.64
CA ASN A 54 -10.10 23.19 -3.86
C ASN A 54 -8.72 22.70 -4.27
N MET A 55 -8.31 21.57 -3.72
CA MET A 55 -7.06 20.89 -4.06
C MET A 55 -7.31 19.39 -4.15
N MET A 56 -6.91 18.77 -5.27
CA MET A 56 -6.85 17.31 -5.38
C MET A 56 -5.47 16.83 -4.93
N VAL A 57 -5.41 15.69 -4.24
CA VAL A 57 -4.17 14.97 -3.92
C VAL A 57 -4.28 13.56 -4.48
N ASN A 58 -3.31 13.14 -5.30
CA ASN A 58 -3.30 11.84 -5.97
C ASN A 58 -3.06 10.69 -4.97
N SER A 59 -3.36 9.46 -5.39
CA SER A 59 -3.18 8.22 -4.62
C SER A 59 -1.75 7.73 -4.50
N SER A 60 -0.80 8.36 -5.20
CA SER A 60 0.61 8.01 -5.17
C SER A 60 1.48 9.23 -4.95
N THR A 61 2.68 8.99 -4.40
CA THR A 61 3.75 9.97 -4.26
C THR A 61 4.88 9.65 -5.21
N VAL A 62 5.66 10.66 -5.57
CA VAL A 62 6.84 10.50 -6.44
C VAL A 62 8.09 10.98 -5.72
N ASN A 63 9.24 10.43 -6.11
CA ASN A 63 10.52 11.03 -5.77
C ASN A 63 10.68 12.32 -6.57
N CYS A 64 11.05 13.40 -5.90
CA CYS A 64 11.23 14.71 -6.49
C CYS A 64 12.44 15.41 -5.88
N SER A 65 13.04 16.32 -6.65
CA SER A 65 14.16 17.15 -6.19
C SER A 65 13.73 18.61 -6.07
N GLY A 66 14.01 19.19 -4.91
CA GLY A 66 13.91 20.63 -4.63
C GLY A 66 15.28 21.16 -4.21
N GLU A 67 15.37 21.82 -3.06
CA GLU A 67 16.66 22.12 -2.41
C GLU A 67 17.38 20.86 -1.91
N MET A 68 16.64 19.77 -1.67
CA MET A 68 17.13 18.44 -1.35
C MET A 68 16.33 17.36 -2.09
N GLU A 69 16.84 16.12 -2.14
CA GLU A 69 16.04 14.97 -2.56
C GLU A 69 14.95 14.67 -1.53
N GLY A 70 13.75 14.36 -2.01
CA GLY A 70 12.62 14.05 -1.13
C GLY A 70 11.44 13.41 -1.87
N THR A 71 10.33 13.29 -1.14
CA THR A 71 9.06 12.77 -1.65
C THR A 71 8.09 13.91 -1.88
N CYS A 72 7.37 13.90 -2.99
CA CYS A 72 6.31 14.85 -3.31
C CYS A 72 4.95 14.16 -3.36
N LEU A 73 3.95 14.87 -2.85
CA LEU A 73 2.56 14.64 -3.24
C LEU A 73 2.38 15.10 -4.69
N LEU A 74 1.48 14.45 -5.40
CA LEU A 74 0.99 14.93 -6.70
C LEU A 74 -0.33 15.64 -6.45
N VAL A 75 -0.42 16.93 -6.78
CA VAL A 75 -1.62 17.75 -6.51
C VAL A 75 -2.18 18.42 -7.77
N GLN A 76 -3.46 18.79 -7.73
CA GLN A 76 -4.09 19.69 -8.70
C GLN A 76 -4.78 20.84 -7.95
N GLU A 77 -4.53 22.06 -8.41
CA GLU A 77 -5.24 23.27 -7.95
C GLU A 77 -5.90 23.96 -9.15
N GLY A 78 -6.98 24.71 -8.90
CA GLY A 78 -7.62 25.56 -9.93
C GLY A 78 -8.05 24.80 -11.18
N ASP A 79 -7.70 25.35 -12.36
CA ASP A 79 -8.11 24.80 -13.67
C ASP A 79 -7.44 23.45 -14.00
N MET A 80 -6.49 22.98 -13.19
CA MET A 80 -5.85 21.68 -13.36
C MET A 80 -6.66 20.52 -12.79
N ILE A 81 -7.64 20.81 -11.92
CA ILE A 81 -8.50 19.80 -11.30
C ILE A 81 -9.27 19.05 -12.40
N GLY A 82 -9.10 17.73 -12.42
CA GLY A 82 -9.75 16.84 -13.40
C GLY A 82 -9.00 16.69 -14.73
N THR A 83 -7.79 17.25 -14.85
CA THR A 83 -6.89 17.01 -15.98
C THR A 83 -5.95 15.82 -15.70
N GLU A 84 -5.15 15.41 -16.68
CA GLU A 84 -4.10 14.39 -16.47
C GLU A 84 -2.80 14.97 -15.87
N ASN A 85 -2.73 16.29 -15.71
CA ASN A 85 -1.52 16.98 -15.29
C ASN A 85 -1.50 17.14 -13.76
N TRP A 86 -0.43 16.69 -13.12
CA TRP A 86 -0.22 16.78 -11.68
C TRP A 86 1.01 17.60 -11.36
N GLU A 87 0.94 18.42 -10.32
CA GLU A 87 2.06 19.21 -9.83
C GLU A 87 2.70 18.56 -8.62
N ASN A 88 4.03 18.66 -8.55
CA ASN A 88 4.80 18.19 -7.40
C ASN A 88 4.61 19.16 -6.23
N PHE A 89 4.02 18.67 -5.15
CA PHE A 89 3.91 19.38 -3.87
C PHE A 89 4.85 18.71 -2.86
N TYR A 90 5.89 19.43 -2.44
CA TYR A 90 6.94 18.85 -1.61
C TYR A 90 6.37 18.44 -0.25
N TYR A 91 6.54 17.17 0.15
CA TYR A 91 5.86 16.63 1.34
C TYR A 91 6.24 17.38 2.63
N TYR A 92 7.45 17.94 2.67
CA TYR A 92 7.92 18.77 3.80
C TYR A 92 7.25 20.15 3.89
N ASP A 93 6.69 20.69 2.81
CA ASP A 93 5.97 21.97 2.85
C ASP A 93 4.69 21.85 3.68
N ARG A 94 4.16 20.60 3.81
CA ARG A 94 3.01 20.17 4.61
C ARG A 94 1.70 20.92 4.32
N ILE A 95 0.61 20.17 4.19
CA ILE A 95 -0.73 20.73 4.37
C ILE A 95 -1.05 20.54 5.85
N GLU A 96 -1.05 21.61 6.64
CA GLU A 96 -1.24 21.51 8.09
C GLU A 96 -2.60 20.87 8.41
N GLY A 97 -2.61 19.82 9.23
CA GLY A 97 -3.82 19.07 9.60
C GLY A 97 -4.23 17.97 8.61
N PHE A 98 -3.52 17.80 7.50
CA PHE A 98 -3.74 16.70 6.56
C PHE A 98 -2.70 15.59 6.73
N ASN A 99 -3.16 14.36 6.96
CA ASN A 99 -2.32 13.17 6.99
C ASN A 99 -2.61 12.36 5.73
N TYR A 100 -1.67 12.36 4.80
CA TYR A 100 -1.78 11.60 3.58
C TYR A 100 -1.67 10.08 3.85
N GLU A 101 -2.60 9.30 3.32
CA GLU A 101 -2.50 7.84 3.22
C GLU A 101 -2.42 7.45 1.75
N ALA A 102 -1.43 6.63 1.39
CA ALA A 102 -1.25 6.12 0.03
C ALA A 102 -2.46 5.27 -0.41
N GLY A 103 -2.72 5.26 -1.71
CA GLY A 103 -3.80 4.49 -2.34
C GLY A 103 -5.11 5.26 -2.52
N PHE A 104 -5.28 6.44 -1.91
CA PHE A 104 -6.50 7.26 -2.03
C PHE A 104 -6.26 8.56 -2.79
N VAL A 105 -7.18 8.91 -3.68
CA VAL A 105 -7.32 10.26 -4.22
C VAL A 105 -8.18 11.08 -3.24
N TYR A 106 -7.72 12.26 -2.89
CA TYR A 106 -8.42 13.18 -1.99
C TYR A 106 -8.89 14.41 -2.74
N GLU A 107 -10.10 14.86 -2.45
CA GLU A 107 -10.53 16.23 -2.70
C GLU A 107 -10.52 17.00 -1.37
N LEU A 108 -9.74 18.06 -1.29
CA LEU A 108 -9.55 18.88 -0.10
C LEU A 108 -10.04 20.30 -0.33
N ILE A 109 -10.60 20.92 0.71
CA ILE A 109 -10.64 22.38 0.85
C ILE A 109 -9.46 22.78 1.72
N VAL A 110 -8.57 23.61 1.18
CA VAL A 110 -7.39 24.12 1.89
C VAL A 110 -7.43 25.64 1.92
N LYS A 111 -6.95 26.23 3.01
CA LYS A 111 -6.76 27.67 3.13
C LYS A 111 -5.32 28.02 2.76
N LYS A 112 -5.18 28.94 1.80
CA LYS A 112 -3.90 29.40 1.27
C LYS A 112 -3.54 30.76 1.86
N THR A 113 -2.39 30.87 2.50
CA THR A 113 -1.94 32.13 3.11
C THR A 113 -0.53 32.48 2.68
N ASN A 114 -0.31 33.75 2.29
CA ASN A 114 1.02 34.24 1.96
C ASN A 114 1.82 34.45 3.24
N VAL A 115 3.06 33.97 3.26
CA VAL A 115 4.01 34.16 4.35
C VAL A 115 4.93 35.32 3.97
N GLU A 116 4.78 36.46 4.66
CA GLU A 116 5.52 37.70 4.35
C GLU A 116 7.04 37.57 4.54
N THR A 117 7.50 36.65 5.39
CA THR A 117 8.94 36.39 5.61
C THR A 117 9.19 34.90 5.84
N PRO A 118 9.37 34.12 4.77
CA PRO A 118 9.66 32.69 4.88
C PRO A 118 11.01 32.49 5.57
N LEU A 119 11.05 31.66 6.62
CA LEU A 119 12.30 31.33 7.30
C LEU A 119 13.08 30.29 6.48
N GLY A 120 14.36 30.55 6.24
CA GLY A 120 15.32 29.53 5.80
C GLY A 120 15.02 28.83 4.47
N GLY A 121 14.50 29.55 3.46
CA GLY A 121 14.22 28.97 2.13
C GLY A 121 12.86 28.30 1.99
N GLY A 122 12.02 28.30 3.04
CA GLY A 122 10.67 27.74 2.99
C GLY A 122 9.74 28.45 2.00
N SER A 123 8.68 27.74 1.61
CA SER A 123 7.64 28.27 0.70
C SER A 123 7.09 29.62 1.19
N SER A 124 6.84 30.53 0.24
CA SER A 124 6.13 31.80 0.49
C SER A 124 4.62 31.61 0.71
N ILE A 125 4.15 30.36 0.66
CA ILE A 125 2.75 29.98 0.77
C ILE A 125 2.60 28.90 1.85
N LYS A 126 1.68 29.11 2.79
CA LYS A 126 1.27 28.13 3.79
C LYS A 126 -0.13 27.57 3.44
N TYR A 127 -0.27 26.26 3.56
CA TYR A 127 -1.52 25.52 3.35
C TYR A 127 -2.03 24.92 4.66
N GLU A 128 -3.31 25.17 4.97
CA GLU A 128 -4.00 24.60 6.14
C GLU A 128 -5.24 23.84 5.68
N LEU A 129 -5.41 22.59 6.13
CA LEU A 129 -6.60 21.79 5.81
C LEU A 129 -7.83 22.42 6.49
N VAL A 130 -8.80 22.83 5.68
CA VAL A 130 -10.11 23.26 6.18
C VAL A 130 -11.04 22.04 6.25
N LYS A 131 -11.07 21.22 5.19
CA LYS A 131 -11.98 20.08 5.09
C LYS A 131 -11.50 19.04 4.09
N ILE A 132 -11.74 17.76 4.38
CA ILE A 132 -11.69 16.68 3.37
C ILE A 132 -13.09 16.58 2.74
N VAL A 133 -13.21 16.89 1.45
CA VAL A 133 -14.45 16.79 0.68
C VAL A 133 -14.73 15.34 0.31
N SER A 134 -13.73 14.64 -0.20
CA SER A 134 -13.78 13.21 -0.52
C SER A 134 -12.43 12.53 -0.27
N LYS A 135 -12.48 11.22 -0.04
CA LYS A 135 -11.35 10.31 0.03
C LYS A 135 -11.80 9.03 -0.65
N GLU A 136 -11.31 8.82 -1.87
CA GLU A 136 -11.77 7.76 -2.75
C GLU A 136 -10.58 6.95 -3.25
N LEU A 137 -10.76 5.67 -3.51
CA LEU A 137 -9.79 4.94 -4.31
C LEU A 137 -9.82 5.54 -5.74
N PRO A 138 -8.69 5.63 -6.44
CA PRO A 138 -8.70 6.10 -7.82
C PRO A 138 -9.71 5.29 -8.64
N GLU A 139 -10.62 5.98 -9.34
CA GLU A 139 -11.55 5.29 -10.25
C GLU A 139 -10.72 4.40 -11.17
N THR A 140 -10.96 3.08 -11.10
CA THR A 140 -10.24 2.14 -11.94
C THR A 140 -10.78 2.28 -13.36
N THR A 141 -10.16 3.18 -14.14
CA THR A 141 -10.42 3.25 -15.58
C THR A 141 -10.10 1.87 -16.18
N VAL A 142 -11.05 1.26 -16.89
CA VAL A 142 -10.84 -0.03 -17.56
C VAL A 142 -9.57 0.09 -18.41
N PRO A 143 -8.53 -0.72 -18.16
CA PRO A 143 -7.29 -0.61 -18.91
C PRO A 143 -7.55 -0.78 -20.41
N GLU A 144 -6.85 -0.01 -21.23
CA GLU A 144 -7.01 -0.08 -22.68
C GLU A 144 -6.80 -1.52 -23.18
N ASN A 145 -7.68 -1.99 -24.06
CA ASN A 145 -7.68 -3.35 -24.62
C ASN A 145 -7.86 -4.48 -23.58
N ALA A 146 -8.32 -4.19 -22.36
CA ALA A 146 -8.67 -5.21 -21.39
C ALA A 146 -9.98 -5.93 -21.78
N THR A 147 -9.99 -7.25 -21.64
CA THR A 147 -11.23 -8.04 -21.70
C THR A 147 -11.98 -7.89 -20.38
N GLU A 148 -13.19 -7.33 -20.40
CA GLU A 148 -14.04 -7.29 -19.21
C GLU A 148 -14.50 -8.70 -18.81
N ILE A 149 -14.40 -9.00 -17.52
CA ILE A 149 -14.73 -10.29 -16.90
C ILE A 149 -15.81 -10.04 -15.87
N SER A 150 -16.98 -10.66 -16.04
CA SER A 150 -18.16 -10.43 -15.19
C SER A 150 -18.54 -11.64 -14.33
N ASN A 151 -17.96 -12.81 -14.59
CA ASN A 151 -18.21 -14.02 -13.81
C ASN A 151 -17.00 -14.95 -13.76
N VAL A 152 -17.06 -15.95 -12.88
CA VAL A 152 -15.94 -16.87 -12.65
C VAL A 152 -15.62 -17.76 -13.86
N THR A 153 -16.61 -18.13 -14.67
CA THR A 153 -16.37 -18.94 -15.88
C THR A 153 -15.51 -18.18 -16.88
N GLU A 154 -15.80 -16.90 -17.11
CA GLU A 154 -15.00 -16.00 -17.93
C GLU A 154 -13.59 -15.79 -17.34
N LEU A 155 -13.48 -15.63 -16.02
CA LEU A 155 -12.18 -15.49 -15.35
C LEU A 155 -11.31 -16.72 -15.60
N ILE A 156 -11.84 -17.93 -15.38
CA ILE A 156 -11.09 -19.18 -15.56
C ILE A 156 -10.64 -19.35 -17.01
N ALA A 157 -11.52 -19.07 -17.98
CA ALA A 157 -11.15 -19.09 -19.40
C ALA A 157 -10.19 -17.95 -19.80
N GLY A 158 -10.19 -16.88 -19.00
CA GLY A 158 -9.42 -15.66 -19.13
C GLY A 158 -7.95 -15.82 -18.76
N LEU A 159 -7.68 -16.50 -17.65
CA LEU A 159 -6.36 -16.67 -17.04
C LEU A 159 -5.45 -17.58 -17.88
N LYS A 160 -4.80 -17.00 -18.88
CA LYS A 160 -3.83 -17.66 -19.77
C LYS A 160 -2.89 -16.61 -20.36
N SER A 161 -1.85 -17.05 -21.08
CA SER A 161 -0.87 -16.13 -21.67
C SER A 161 -1.48 -15.11 -22.62
N ASP A 162 -0.80 -13.97 -22.74
CA ASP A 162 -1.09 -12.87 -23.68
C ASP A 162 -2.49 -12.29 -23.49
N ARG A 163 -2.85 -12.01 -22.24
CA ARG A 163 -4.17 -11.48 -21.86
C ARG A 163 -4.05 -10.27 -20.97
N ASN A 164 -4.91 -9.29 -21.24
CA ASN A 164 -5.22 -8.20 -20.34
C ASN A 164 -6.68 -8.34 -19.91
N LEU A 165 -6.94 -8.51 -18.62
CA LEU A 165 -8.26 -8.79 -18.06
C LEU A 165 -8.66 -7.67 -17.09
N TYR A 166 -9.92 -7.25 -17.15
CA TYR A 166 -10.52 -6.32 -16.21
C TYR A 166 -11.69 -6.99 -15.49
N LEU A 167 -11.57 -7.20 -14.18
CA LEU A 167 -12.60 -7.82 -13.35
C LEU A 167 -13.55 -6.74 -12.86
N LYS A 168 -14.84 -6.84 -13.22
CA LYS A 168 -15.89 -6.00 -12.64
C LYS A 168 -16.02 -6.22 -11.12
N PRO A 169 -16.68 -5.29 -10.39
CA PRO A 169 -16.96 -5.51 -8.97
C PRO A 169 -17.72 -6.81 -8.75
N GLY A 170 -17.30 -7.62 -7.78
CA GLY A 170 -17.97 -8.87 -7.46
C GLY A 170 -17.05 -9.99 -7.01
N LYS A 171 -17.67 -11.09 -6.57
CA LYS A 171 -16.97 -12.29 -6.10
C LYS A 171 -16.88 -13.34 -7.21
N TYR A 172 -15.66 -13.74 -7.52
CA TYR A 172 -15.31 -14.81 -8.46
C TYR A 172 -14.97 -16.06 -7.66
N ILE A 173 -16.01 -16.83 -7.31
CA ILE A 173 -15.89 -18.04 -6.48
C ILE A 173 -15.35 -19.19 -7.34
N LEU A 174 -14.07 -19.49 -7.21
CA LEU A 174 -13.40 -20.59 -7.87
C LEU A 174 -13.99 -21.92 -7.38
N PRO A 175 -14.44 -22.80 -8.30
CA PRO A 175 -15.00 -24.09 -7.92
C PRO A 175 -13.92 -25.08 -7.43
N ASN A 176 -12.66 -24.87 -7.83
CA ASN A 176 -11.49 -25.65 -7.45
C ASN A 176 -10.25 -24.74 -7.56
N ARG A 177 -9.11 -25.17 -7.00
CA ARG A 177 -7.81 -24.52 -7.27
C ARG A 177 -7.51 -24.50 -8.77
N LEU A 178 -6.97 -23.38 -9.25
CA LEU A 178 -6.46 -23.26 -10.61
C LEU A 178 -5.02 -23.75 -10.65
N ILE A 179 -4.71 -24.65 -11.59
CA ILE A 179 -3.38 -25.23 -11.75
C ILE A 179 -2.84 -24.86 -13.14
N PHE A 180 -1.80 -24.03 -13.16
CA PHE A 180 -1.10 -23.64 -14.38
C PHE A 180 0.12 -24.55 -14.57
N GLN A 181 -0.11 -25.74 -15.14
CA GLN A 181 0.94 -26.73 -15.39
C GLN A 181 1.90 -26.30 -16.50
N ASN A 182 1.38 -25.57 -17.49
CA ASN A 182 2.16 -25.04 -18.59
C ASN A 182 2.68 -23.65 -18.25
N ASN A 183 3.72 -23.22 -18.97
CA ASN A 183 4.24 -21.87 -18.86
C ASN A 183 3.14 -20.84 -19.19
N ILE A 184 3.13 -19.75 -18.44
CA ILE A 184 2.22 -18.63 -18.64
C ILE A 184 3.03 -17.34 -18.73
N SER A 185 2.68 -16.49 -19.69
CA SER A 185 3.40 -15.24 -19.90
C SER A 185 2.50 -14.09 -20.33
N ASN A 186 2.86 -12.86 -20.00
CA ASN A 186 2.15 -11.66 -20.45
C ASN A 186 0.67 -11.66 -20.01
N LEU A 187 0.43 -11.89 -18.73
CA LEU A 187 -0.91 -11.88 -18.13
C LEU A 187 -1.06 -10.66 -17.22
N GLN A 188 -1.98 -9.76 -17.56
CA GLN A 188 -2.38 -8.65 -16.70
C GLN A 188 -3.82 -8.84 -16.25
N VAL A 189 -4.06 -8.68 -14.95
CA VAL A 189 -5.38 -8.81 -14.32
C VAL A 189 -5.58 -7.61 -13.41
N THR A 190 -6.50 -6.73 -13.79
CA THR A 190 -6.88 -5.56 -12.98
C THR A 190 -8.30 -5.77 -12.46
N GLY A 191 -8.53 -5.55 -11.17
CA GLY A 191 -9.87 -5.52 -10.59
C GLY A 191 -10.40 -4.11 -10.46
N ALA A 192 -11.71 -3.96 -10.67
CA ALA A 192 -12.46 -2.84 -10.13
C ALA A 192 -12.54 -2.95 -8.60
N ASP A 193 -12.87 -1.86 -7.92
CA ASP A 193 -13.13 -1.89 -6.49
C ASP A 193 -14.19 -2.93 -6.13
N GLY A 194 -13.88 -3.76 -5.14
CA GLY A 194 -14.72 -4.88 -4.72
C GLY A 194 -14.58 -6.15 -5.58
N ALA A 195 -13.65 -6.22 -6.53
CA ALA A 195 -13.30 -7.46 -7.21
C ALA A 195 -12.56 -8.41 -6.23
N GLU A 196 -13.16 -9.58 -6.00
CA GLU A 196 -12.63 -10.61 -5.09
C GLU A 196 -12.54 -11.97 -5.78
N ILE A 197 -11.35 -12.53 -5.91
CA ILE A 197 -11.14 -13.92 -6.30
C ILE A 197 -11.10 -14.76 -5.02
N THR A 198 -12.03 -15.72 -4.90
CA THR A 198 -12.21 -16.48 -3.66
C THR A 198 -12.52 -17.94 -3.92
N GLY A 199 -12.39 -18.81 -2.92
CA GLY A 199 -12.79 -20.21 -3.04
C GLY A 199 -12.53 -21.05 -1.79
N ASP A 200 -13.08 -22.26 -1.82
CA ASP A 200 -12.84 -23.31 -0.83
C ASP A 200 -11.56 -24.09 -1.17
N SER A 201 -10.44 -23.38 -1.24
CA SER A 201 -9.14 -24.00 -1.47
C SER A 201 -8.05 -23.25 -0.73
N LYS A 202 -7.09 -24.02 -0.20
CA LYS A 202 -5.90 -23.49 0.45
C LYS A 202 -5.05 -22.66 -0.50
N THR A 203 -4.96 -23.12 -1.75
CA THR A 203 -4.32 -22.41 -2.86
C THR A 203 -5.37 -22.11 -3.91
N LEU A 204 -5.57 -20.85 -4.24
CA LEU A 204 -6.49 -20.43 -5.29
C LEU A 204 -5.83 -20.60 -6.66
N MET A 205 -4.57 -20.20 -6.77
CA MET A 205 -3.80 -20.22 -8.02
C MET A 205 -2.43 -20.86 -7.79
N TRP A 206 -2.14 -21.91 -8.55
CA TRP A 206 -0.88 -22.65 -8.46
C TRP A 206 -0.16 -22.67 -9.81
N PHE A 207 0.91 -21.89 -9.91
CA PHE A 207 1.79 -21.82 -11.08
C PHE A 207 2.90 -22.87 -10.96
N GLN A 208 2.70 -24.01 -11.64
CA GLN A 208 3.69 -25.10 -11.70
C GLN A 208 4.63 -24.98 -12.91
N GLY A 209 4.17 -24.35 -13.99
CA GLY A 209 5.01 -23.94 -15.12
C GLY A 209 5.74 -22.63 -14.84
N THR A 210 6.66 -22.26 -15.74
CA THR A 210 7.34 -20.95 -15.66
C THR A 210 6.33 -19.82 -15.82
N ALA A 211 6.39 -18.84 -14.92
CA ALA A 211 5.58 -17.63 -14.95
C ALA A 211 6.44 -16.45 -15.39
N LYS A 212 5.99 -15.66 -16.37
CA LYS A 212 6.74 -14.48 -16.83
C LYS A 212 5.84 -13.28 -17.12
N ASN A 213 6.21 -12.08 -16.68
CA ASN A 213 5.49 -10.85 -16.99
C ASN A 213 3.99 -10.97 -16.61
N ILE A 214 3.75 -11.15 -15.32
CA ILE A 214 2.39 -11.30 -14.77
C ILE A 214 2.13 -10.18 -13.77
N LYS A 215 1.01 -9.48 -13.94
CA LYS A 215 0.59 -8.41 -13.06
C LYS A 215 -0.83 -8.63 -12.54
N PHE A 216 -0.99 -8.57 -11.22
CA PHE A 216 -2.27 -8.46 -10.54
C PHE A 216 -2.37 -7.08 -9.91
N ASN A 217 -3.46 -6.36 -10.18
CA ASN A 217 -3.69 -5.02 -9.66
C ASN A 217 -5.11 -4.88 -9.10
N ASN A 218 -5.25 -4.31 -7.90
CA ASN A 218 -6.55 -4.01 -7.26
C ASN A 218 -7.49 -5.23 -7.18
N ILE A 219 -6.98 -6.35 -6.64
CA ILE A 219 -7.74 -7.59 -6.49
C ILE A 219 -7.63 -8.08 -5.05
N LYS A 220 -8.76 -8.46 -4.46
CA LYS A 220 -8.78 -9.22 -3.22
C LYS A 220 -8.70 -10.72 -3.51
N PHE A 221 -7.76 -11.40 -2.87
CA PHE A 221 -7.66 -12.86 -2.82
C PHE A 221 -8.08 -13.35 -1.44
N SER A 222 -9.05 -14.26 -1.38
CA SER A 222 -9.50 -14.81 -0.10
C SER A 222 -9.79 -16.31 -0.14
N ALA A 223 -9.50 -17.02 0.94
CA ALA A 223 -9.93 -18.41 1.10
C ALA A 223 -10.75 -18.59 2.37
N TYR A 224 -11.80 -19.40 2.25
CA TYR A 224 -12.68 -19.79 3.37
C TYR A 224 -12.61 -21.30 3.63
N ALA A 225 -11.55 -21.97 3.16
CA ALA A 225 -11.37 -23.39 3.41
C ALA A 225 -11.29 -23.69 4.93
N GLY A 226 -11.83 -24.84 5.32
CA GLY A 226 -11.96 -25.20 6.74
C GLY A 226 -10.62 -25.42 7.47
N PRO A 227 -10.61 -25.30 8.81
CA PRO A 227 -9.42 -25.43 9.63
C PRO A 227 -8.86 -26.86 9.65
N GLY A 228 -7.58 -27.01 9.97
CA GLY A 228 -7.08 -28.26 10.56
C GLY A 228 -6.30 -29.23 9.67
N THR A 229 -5.83 -28.86 8.49
CA THR A 229 -4.66 -29.54 7.87
C THR A 229 -3.74 -28.50 7.27
N ALA A 230 -2.52 -28.38 7.80
CA ALA A 230 -1.55 -27.42 7.28
C ALA A 230 -1.16 -27.74 5.83
N ASP A 231 -1.06 -26.70 5.00
CA ASP A 231 -0.41 -26.78 3.68
C ASP A 231 0.82 -25.90 3.71
N TYR A 232 1.83 -26.37 4.47
CA TYR A 232 3.08 -25.65 4.71
C TYR A 232 3.86 -25.32 3.41
N GLY A 233 3.51 -25.99 2.31
CA GLY A 233 4.18 -25.86 1.02
C GLY A 233 3.59 -24.80 0.09
N ALA A 234 2.49 -24.12 0.44
CA ALA A 234 1.75 -23.30 -0.53
C ALA A 234 1.35 -21.90 -0.01
N GLY A 235 0.95 -21.03 -0.95
CA GLY A 235 0.24 -19.77 -0.71
C GLY A 235 -1.17 -19.78 -1.32
N LEU A 236 -1.97 -18.72 -1.08
CA LEU A 236 -3.21 -18.46 -1.83
C LEU A 236 -2.87 -18.30 -3.31
N VAL A 237 -1.78 -17.59 -3.61
CA VAL A 237 -1.15 -17.53 -4.92
C VAL A 237 0.26 -18.09 -4.79
N ASP A 238 0.51 -19.21 -5.48
CA ASP A 238 1.73 -19.99 -5.34
C ASP A 238 2.46 -20.14 -6.68
N PHE A 239 3.75 -19.81 -6.70
CA PHE A 239 4.66 -20.01 -7.83
C PHE A 239 5.68 -21.07 -7.47
N SER A 240 5.47 -22.31 -7.94
CA SER A 240 6.29 -23.48 -7.63
C SER A 240 7.40 -23.75 -8.66
N ASN A 241 7.75 -22.75 -9.48
CA ASN A 241 8.76 -22.84 -10.53
C ASN A 241 9.35 -21.44 -10.81
N SER A 242 10.21 -21.31 -11.84
CA SER A 242 10.79 -20.03 -12.24
C SER A 242 9.72 -18.96 -12.47
N ALA A 243 9.90 -17.80 -11.84
CA ALA A 243 8.99 -16.67 -11.92
C ALA A 243 9.77 -15.38 -12.22
N GLU A 244 9.51 -14.75 -13.36
CA GLU A 244 10.23 -13.54 -13.79
C GLU A 244 9.23 -12.40 -14.03
N ASP A 245 9.52 -11.19 -13.56
CA ASP A 245 8.66 -10.01 -13.79
C ASP A 245 7.24 -10.23 -13.26
N ILE A 246 7.13 -10.47 -11.95
CA ILE A 246 5.84 -10.75 -11.28
C ILE A 246 5.48 -9.56 -10.38
N PHE A 247 4.27 -9.03 -10.58
CA PHE A 247 3.81 -7.80 -9.93
C PHE A 247 2.47 -8.02 -9.21
N PHE A 248 2.42 -7.63 -7.94
CA PHE A 248 1.20 -7.47 -7.17
C PHE A 248 1.13 -6.01 -6.70
N GLU A 249 0.08 -5.31 -7.10
CA GLU A 249 -0.12 -3.89 -6.77
C GLU A 249 -1.53 -3.70 -6.22
N ASN A 250 -1.66 -2.98 -5.09
CA ASN A 250 -2.98 -2.65 -4.52
C ASN A 250 -3.85 -3.90 -4.23
N CYS A 251 -3.24 -5.06 -4.01
CA CYS A 251 -3.96 -6.31 -3.77
C CYS A 251 -4.22 -6.52 -2.28
N THR A 252 -5.27 -7.26 -1.95
CA THR A 252 -5.55 -7.69 -0.56
C THR A 252 -5.52 -9.21 -0.46
N PHE A 253 -4.93 -9.76 0.58
CA PHE A 253 -4.86 -11.20 0.85
C PHE A 253 -5.42 -11.51 2.24
N THR A 254 -6.25 -12.55 2.36
CA THR A 254 -6.81 -12.99 3.64
C THR A 254 -7.21 -14.48 3.65
N ASN A 255 -6.91 -15.20 4.73
CA ASN A 255 -7.24 -16.62 4.88
C ASN A 255 -7.20 -17.07 6.36
N PRO A 256 -8.08 -16.53 7.23
CA PRO A 256 -7.98 -16.69 8.68
C PRO A 256 -8.11 -18.13 9.17
N GLU A 257 -8.84 -18.96 8.44
CA GLU A 257 -9.17 -20.33 8.84
C GLU A 257 -8.24 -21.38 8.21
N VAL A 258 -7.27 -20.96 7.38
CA VAL A 258 -6.38 -21.87 6.65
C VAL A 258 -4.92 -21.59 6.98
N SER A 259 -4.18 -22.60 7.45
CA SER A 259 -2.72 -22.54 7.62
C SER A 259 -1.97 -22.58 6.27
N THR A 260 -2.10 -21.50 5.51
CA THR A 260 -1.50 -21.27 4.20
C THR A 260 -0.98 -19.83 4.12
N ASN A 261 0.01 -19.58 3.27
CA ASN A 261 0.54 -18.23 3.12
C ASN A 261 -0.36 -17.34 2.24
N GLY A 262 -0.15 -16.03 2.27
CA GLY A 262 -0.74 -15.12 1.28
C GLY A 262 -0.16 -15.37 -0.12
N ILE A 263 1.13 -15.11 -0.29
CA ILE A 263 1.88 -15.36 -1.53
C ILE A 263 3.08 -16.26 -1.21
N LYS A 264 3.36 -17.21 -2.09
CA LYS A 264 4.56 -18.05 -1.99
C LYS A 264 5.27 -18.19 -3.34
N PHE A 265 6.59 -18.09 -3.32
CA PHE A 265 7.47 -18.43 -4.43
C PHE A 265 8.43 -19.52 -4.00
N VAL A 266 8.55 -20.57 -4.80
CA VAL A 266 9.50 -21.67 -4.59
C VAL A 266 10.41 -21.73 -5.80
N SER A 267 11.67 -21.36 -5.60
CA SER A 267 12.73 -21.51 -6.61
C SER A 267 13.78 -22.45 -6.07
N GLU A 268 13.71 -23.70 -6.53
CA GLU A 268 14.56 -24.81 -6.11
C GLU A 268 15.10 -25.58 -7.31
N GLY A 269 16.18 -26.35 -7.14
CA GLY A 269 16.80 -27.10 -8.22
C GLY A 269 17.21 -26.19 -9.40
N THR A 270 16.60 -26.37 -10.57
CA THR A 270 16.88 -25.54 -11.76
C THR A 270 16.04 -24.27 -11.85
N ALA A 271 15.01 -24.09 -11.02
CA ALA A 271 14.14 -22.92 -11.06
C ALA A 271 14.88 -21.65 -10.58
N ARG A 272 14.58 -20.51 -11.20
CA ARG A 272 15.13 -19.20 -10.87
C ARG A 272 14.04 -18.15 -10.97
N SER A 273 13.98 -17.26 -9.98
CA SER A 273 13.02 -16.17 -9.99
C SER A 273 13.71 -14.82 -9.94
N LYS A 274 13.15 -13.85 -10.65
CA LYS A 274 13.75 -12.54 -10.84
C LYS A 274 12.69 -11.45 -10.92
N ASN A 275 12.99 -10.28 -10.38
CA ASN A 275 12.14 -9.09 -10.48
C ASN A 275 10.70 -9.35 -9.97
N ILE A 276 10.60 -9.72 -8.70
CA ILE A 276 9.33 -9.89 -7.99
C ILE A 276 9.01 -8.57 -7.28
N ASN A 277 7.82 -8.02 -7.50
CA ASN A 277 7.39 -6.74 -6.94
C ASN A 277 6.03 -6.90 -6.26
N ILE A 278 5.97 -6.58 -4.97
CA ILE A 278 4.76 -6.62 -4.15
C ILE A 278 4.64 -5.26 -3.47
N GLN A 279 3.73 -4.43 -3.97
CA GLN A 279 3.63 -3.03 -3.56
C GLN A 279 2.21 -2.62 -3.21
N ASN A 280 2.06 -1.76 -2.20
CA ASN A 280 0.77 -1.21 -1.78
C ASN A 280 -0.29 -2.28 -1.47
N CYS A 281 0.13 -3.49 -1.08
CA CYS A 281 -0.77 -4.60 -0.79
C CYS A 281 -1.11 -4.67 0.70
N THR A 282 -2.25 -5.29 1.01
CA THR A 282 -2.69 -5.57 2.39
C THR A 282 -2.73 -7.08 2.61
N PHE A 283 -2.07 -7.55 3.66
CA PHE A 283 -2.12 -8.93 4.12
C PHE A 283 -2.75 -8.94 5.51
N VAL A 284 -4.02 -9.36 5.60
CA VAL A 284 -4.80 -9.27 6.83
C VAL A 284 -5.43 -10.61 7.16
N ASP A 285 -5.33 -11.01 8.43
CA ASP A 285 -5.89 -12.26 8.94
C ASP A 285 -5.36 -13.47 8.13
N ILE A 286 -4.05 -13.62 8.09
CA ILE A 286 -3.37 -14.68 7.36
C ILE A 286 -3.14 -15.87 8.29
N GLY A 287 -3.56 -17.08 7.88
CA GLY A 287 -3.44 -18.23 8.76
C GLY A 287 -2.01 -18.77 8.96
N ARG A 288 -1.06 -18.50 8.05
CA ARG A 288 0.38 -18.82 8.23
C ARG A 288 1.27 -17.58 8.02
N MET A 289 2.05 -17.47 6.94
CA MET A 289 2.90 -16.30 6.65
C MET A 289 2.28 -15.44 5.56
N ALA A 290 2.52 -14.13 5.54
CA ALA A 290 2.01 -13.31 4.44
C ALA A 290 2.77 -13.57 3.13
N ILE A 291 4.09 -13.37 3.10
CA ILE A 291 4.94 -13.59 1.92
C ILE A 291 6.10 -14.53 2.28
N GLU A 292 6.31 -15.58 1.47
CA GLU A 292 7.46 -16.49 1.60
C GLU A 292 8.14 -16.69 0.25
N LEU A 293 9.45 -16.44 0.18
CA LEU A 293 10.32 -16.84 -0.92
C LEU A 293 11.18 -17.99 -0.43
N GLN A 294 11.14 -19.12 -1.12
CA GLN A 294 11.75 -20.38 -0.68
C GLN A 294 12.78 -20.88 -1.69
N ASN A 295 14.01 -21.09 -1.22
CA ASN A 295 15.09 -21.82 -1.86
C ASN A 295 15.70 -22.79 -0.83
N HIS A 296 15.05 -23.92 -0.59
CA HIS A 296 15.53 -24.94 0.36
C HIS A 296 16.36 -26.04 -0.31
N THR A 297 17.02 -25.72 -1.45
CA THR A 297 17.97 -26.67 -2.05
C THR A 297 19.29 -26.73 -1.28
N HIS A 298 19.63 -25.68 -0.52
CA HIS A 298 20.81 -25.61 0.35
C HIS A 298 22.15 -25.89 -0.34
N ASP A 299 22.29 -25.50 -1.61
CA ASP A 299 23.48 -25.72 -2.45
C ASP A 299 24.30 -24.44 -2.72
N GLY A 300 23.98 -23.34 -2.02
CA GLY A 300 24.64 -22.04 -2.18
C GLY A 300 24.39 -21.37 -3.53
N ILE A 301 23.40 -21.84 -4.30
CA ILE A 301 23.04 -21.21 -5.57
C ILE A 301 21.98 -20.14 -5.31
N LEU A 302 22.31 -18.91 -5.67
CA LEU A 302 21.39 -17.77 -5.73
C LEU A 302 20.25 -18.06 -6.72
N ARG A 303 19.03 -18.23 -6.20
CA ARG A 303 17.84 -18.51 -7.03
C ARG A 303 16.85 -17.37 -7.13
N PHE A 304 17.00 -16.36 -6.28
CA PHE A 304 16.23 -15.13 -6.33
C PHE A 304 17.16 -13.93 -6.59
N ASP A 305 16.73 -13.04 -7.48
CA ASP A 305 17.47 -11.81 -7.85
C ASP A 305 16.48 -10.67 -8.13
N GLY A 306 16.48 -9.60 -7.36
CA GLY A 306 15.55 -8.49 -7.56
C GLY A 306 14.19 -8.77 -6.93
N VAL A 307 14.01 -8.41 -5.66
CA VAL A 307 12.75 -8.50 -4.93
C VAL A 307 12.43 -7.17 -4.27
N THR A 308 11.26 -6.60 -4.57
CA THR A 308 10.77 -5.36 -3.96
C THR A 308 9.49 -5.65 -3.19
N ILE A 309 9.50 -5.45 -1.88
CA ILE A 309 8.31 -5.54 -1.02
C ILE A 309 8.18 -4.20 -0.29
N GLN A 310 7.32 -3.32 -0.81
CA GLN A 310 7.28 -1.93 -0.39
C GLN A 310 5.87 -1.39 -0.15
N ASN A 311 5.71 -0.51 0.84
CA ASN A 311 4.44 0.18 1.16
C ASN A 311 3.28 -0.78 1.47
N ASN A 312 3.56 -1.96 2.03
CA ASN A 312 2.51 -2.94 2.33
C ASN A 312 2.05 -2.84 3.79
N GLU A 313 0.80 -3.21 4.04
CA GLU A 313 0.25 -3.42 5.39
C GLU A 313 0.14 -4.92 5.68
N PHE A 314 0.64 -5.33 6.84
CA PHE A 314 0.56 -6.69 7.36
C PHE A 314 -0.10 -6.66 8.73
N LYS A 315 -1.16 -7.45 8.92
CA LYS A 315 -1.94 -7.43 10.16
C LYS A 315 -2.48 -8.80 10.55
N SER A 316 -2.27 -9.18 11.80
CA SER A 316 -2.83 -10.41 12.41
C SER A 316 -2.46 -11.67 11.62
N LEU A 317 -1.21 -12.09 11.77
CA LEU A 317 -0.61 -13.19 11.01
C LEU A 317 -0.46 -14.46 11.85
N GLY A 318 -0.44 -15.62 11.21
CA GLY A 318 -0.22 -16.91 11.86
C GLY A 318 -1.42 -17.46 12.63
N LEU A 319 -2.65 -17.08 12.25
CA LEU A 319 -3.87 -17.45 12.99
C LEU A 319 -4.08 -18.97 13.13
N GLN A 320 -3.52 -19.76 12.23
CA GLN A 320 -3.69 -21.23 12.15
C GLN A 320 -2.36 -22.00 12.21
N SER A 321 -1.25 -21.32 12.47
CA SER A 321 0.09 -21.93 12.46
C SER A 321 0.95 -21.45 13.61
N GLN A 322 2.03 -22.16 13.93
CA GLN A 322 3.06 -21.64 14.83
C GLN A 322 3.92 -20.56 14.18
N TYR A 323 3.93 -20.53 12.83
CA TYR A 323 4.60 -19.50 12.04
C TYR A 323 3.62 -18.35 11.74
N GLY A 324 4.13 -17.12 11.69
CA GLY A 324 3.31 -15.93 11.50
C GLY A 324 4.10 -14.71 11.05
N MET A 325 4.98 -14.89 10.07
CA MET A 325 5.83 -13.82 9.55
C MET A 325 5.14 -12.98 8.48
N ALA A 326 5.46 -11.68 8.44
CA ALA A 326 5.04 -10.82 7.34
C ALA A 326 5.83 -11.16 6.07
N ILE A 327 7.15 -11.24 6.19
CA ILE A 327 8.06 -11.49 5.06
C ILE A 327 9.09 -12.53 5.49
N SER A 328 9.20 -13.63 4.76
CA SER A 328 10.32 -14.58 4.89
C SER A 328 11.04 -14.74 3.54
N LEU A 329 12.33 -14.39 3.53
CA LEU A 329 13.27 -14.68 2.44
C LEU A 329 14.14 -15.87 2.87
N SER A 330 13.69 -17.07 2.52
CA SER A 330 14.21 -18.33 3.04
C SER A 330 15.09 -19.05 2.01
N GLY A 331 16.40 -18.86 2.11
CA GLY A 331 17.43 -19.46 1.25
C GLY A 331 18.16 -18.45 0.36
N ALA A 332 19.14 -18.96 -0.39
CA ALA A 332 20.08 -18.17 -1.19
C ALA A 332 19.41 -17.30 -2.27
N GLY A 333 19.65 -15.98 -2.19
CA GLY A 333 19.19 -14.97 -3.13
C GLY A 333 19.85 -13.62 -2.91
N LYS A 334 19.62 -12.67 -3.82
CA LYS A 334 20.21 -11.32 -3.75
C LYS A 334 19.32 -10.21 -4.30
N ASN A 335 19.76 -8.96 -4.11
CA ASN A 335 19.11 -7.74 -4.61
C ASN A 335 17.67 -7.61 -4.14
N ALA A 336 17.48 -7.37 -2.85
CA ALA A 336 16.15 -7.18 -2.28
C ALA A 336 15.98 -5.82 -1.58
N VAL A 337 14.78 -5.26 -1.64
CA VAL A 337 14.37 -4.04 -0.94
C VAL A 337 13.06 -4.31 -0.22
N LEU A 338 13.10 -4.26 1.10
CA LEU A 338 11.96 -4.39 2.00
C LEU A 338 11.78 -3.05 2.71
N SER A 339 10.89 -2.19 2.21
CA SER A 339 10.81 -0.83 2.74
C SER A 339 9.41 -0.27 2.96
N ASN A 340 9.28 0.66 3.91
CA ASN A 340 8.02 1.39 4.16
C ASN A 340 6.83 0.46 4.44
N ASN A 341 7.05 -0.73 4.97
CA ASN A 341 5.98 -1.65 5.33
C ASN A 341 5.51 -1.39 6.77
N ASN A 342 4.22 -1.59 7.01
CA ASN A 342 3.62 -1.53 8.34
C ASN A 342 3.21 -2.93 8.80
N ILE A 343 3.82 -3.42 9.87
CA ILE A 343 3.66 -4.79 10.37
C ILE A 343 3.05 -4.75 11.77
N ILE A 344 1.85 -5.31 11.90
CA ILE A 344 1.03 -5.27 13.11
C ILE A 344 0.66 -6.70 13.51
N ASP A 345 0.88 -7.08 14.76
CA ASP A 345 0.40 -8.37 15.29
C ASP A 345 0.87 -9.57 14.45
N ALA A 346 2.17 -9.59 14.13
CA ALA A 346 2.83 -10.79 13.64
C ALA A 346 2.97 -11.79 14.80
N LYS A 347 2.53 -13.03 14.60
CA LYS A 347 2.64 -14.10 15.62
C LYS A 347 4.06 -14.62 15.79
N ASP A 348 4.89 -14.50 14.76
CA ASP A 348 6.32 -14.83 14.81
C ASP A 348 7.11 -13.53 14.50
N ARG A 349 8.32 -13.65 13.94
CA ARG A 349 9.13 -12.52 13.44
C ARG A 349 8.33 -11.66 12.47
N GLY A 350 8.58 -10.36 12.41
CA GLY A 350 8.02 -9.52 11.35
C GLY A 350 8.67 -9.85 10.00
N ILE A 351 9.99 -9.71 9.92
CA ILE A 351 10.80 -9.99 8.74
C ILE A 351 11.85 -11.04 9.10
N GLU A 352 11.93 -12.10 8.28
CA GLU A 352 12.92 -13.16 8.40
C GLU A 352 13.77 -13.25 7.12
N ILE A 353 15.08 -13.32 7.29
CA ILE A 353 16.07 -13.45 6.23
C ILE A 353 16.97 -14.63 6.55
N LEU A 354 16.93 -15.68 5.74
CA LEU A 354 17.79 -16.87 5.90
C LEU A 354 18.69 -17.00 4.66
N GLY A 355 19.94 -16.54 4.73
CA GLY A 355 20.92 -16.70 3.64
C GLY A 355 20.75 -15.77 2.42
N TYR A 356 19.94 -14.72 2.53
CA TYR A 356 19.74 -13.72 1.47
C TYR A 356 20.74 -12.55 1.61
N GLY A 357 21.35 -12.06 0.52
CA GLY A 357 22.34 -10.97 0.52
C GLY A 357 21.95 -9.77 -0.36
N GLU A 358 22.79 -8.73 -0.43
CA GLU A 358 22.56 -7.50 -1.21
C GLU A 358 21.14 -6.96 -0.96
N LEU A 359 20.84 -6.67 0.31
CA LEU A 359 19.48 -6.47 0.82
C LEU A 359 19.37 -5.12 1.54
N THR A 360 18.29 -4.38 1.30
CA THR A 360 17.93 -3.19 2.07
C THR A 360 16.63 -3.45 2.83
N ILE A 361 16.66 -3.25 4.15
CA ILE A 361 15.48 -3.25 5.02
C ILE A 361 15.34 -1.84 5.60
N ALA A 362 14.43 -1.03 5.05
CA ALA A 362 14.39 0.40 5.34
C ALA A 362 13.01 0.91 5.76
N ASP A 363 12.95 1.76 6.78
CA ASP A 363 11.75 2.54 7.11
C ASP A 363 10.48 1.71 7.37
N ASN A 364 10.63 0.47 7.85
CA ASN A 364 9.50 -0.37 8.22
C ASN A 364 9.04 -0.03 9.65
N THR A 365 7.74 -0.16 9.90
CA THR A 365 7.11 0.04 11.22
C THR A 365 6.60 -1.28 11.76
N PHE A 366 6.85 -1.54 13.06
CA PHE A 366 6.40 -2.75 13.75
C PHE A 366 5.57 -2.38 14.98
N SER A 367 4.42 -3.02 15.19
CA SER A 367 3.60 -2.80 16.38
C SER A 367 2.95 -4.08 16.91
N ALA A 368 2.92 -4.19 18.24
CA ALA A 368 2.28 -5.28 18.99
C ALA A 368 2.64 -6.71 18.50
N PRO A 369 3.93 -7.06 18.28
CA PRO A 369 4.29 -8.44 17.95
C PRO A 369 3.91 -9.38 19.10
N ASN A 370 3.28 -10.51 18.77
CA ASN A 370 2.80 -11.48 19.75
C ASN A 370 3.95 -12.32 20.35
N THR A 371 5.09 -12.38 19.67
CA THR A 371 6.35 -12.91 20.21
C THR A 371 7.24 -11.78 20.68
N ALA A 372 7.74 -11.95 21.90
CA ALA A 372 8.49 -10.95 22.64
C ALA A 372 9.93 -10.66 22.12
N TYR A 373 10.31 -11.24 20.97
CA TYR A 373 11.72 -11.33 20.57
C TYR A 373 11.86 -11.29 19.02
N ASN A 374 12.67 -10.35 18.51
CA ASN A 374 13.32 -10.37 17.19
C ASN A 374 12.44 -10.05 15.96
N VAL A 375 11.92 -8.83 15.86
CA VAL A 375 11.00 -8.46 14.75
C VAL A 375 11.65 -8.46 13.37
N ILE A 376 12.95 -8.20 13.26
CA ILE A 376 13.77 -8.46 12.07
C ILE A 376 14.81 -9.51 12.46
N THR A 377 14.88 -10.63 11.76
CA THR A 377 15.88 -11.67 11.98
C THR A 377 16.68 -11.94 10.71
N LEU A 378 18.00 -11.98 10.85
CA LEU A 378 18.93 -12.46 9.84
C LEU A 378 19.64 -13.69 10.38
N GLU A 379 19.59 -14.80 9.65
CA GLU A 379 20.32 -16.02 9.97
C GLU A 379 20.96 -16.63 8.72
N LYS A 380 21.97 -17.48 8.90
CA LYS A 380 22.47 -18.30 7.79
C LYS A 380 21.39 -19.29 7.33
N ASP A 381 21.48 -19.72 6.09
CA ASP A 381 20.73 -20.90 5.65
C ASP A 381 21.24 -22.14 6.41
N GLY A 382 20.33 -22.94 6.99
CA GLY A 382 20.62 -23.94 8.02
C GLY A 382 21.60 -25.06 7.63
N VAL A 383 22.04 -25.13 6.37
CA VAL A 383 22.90 -26.20 5.83
C VAL A 383 23.99 -25.73 4.84
N GLY A 384 24.09 -24.44 4.48
CA GLY A 384 24.94 -23.94 3.37
C GLY A 384 25.90 -22.79 3.71
N GLU A 385 27.00 -22.70 2.95
CA GLU A 385 28.15 -21.77 3.10
C GLU A 385 27.88 -20.30 2.73
N GLU A 386 26.65 -19.94 2.35
CA GLU A 386 26.33 -18.61 1.84
C GLU A 386 25.81 -17.70 2.96
N TYR A 387 26.62 -16.70 3.28
CA TYR A 387 26.28 -15.75 4.33
C TYR A 387 25.49 -14.57 3.77
N THR A 388 24.53 -14.09 4.56
CA THR A 388 23.91 -12.79 4.39
C THR A 388 24.95 -11.67 4.45
N LYS A 389 25.29 -11.09 3.29
CA LYS A 389 26.31 -10.05 3.11
C LYS A 389 25.71 -8.82 2.43
N ASN A 390 26.33 -7.67 2.63
CA ASN A 390 25.91 -6.39 2.04
C ASN A 390 24.46 -6.03 2.36
N VAL A 391 24.05 -6.16 3.62
CA VAL A 391 22.73 -5.76 4.09
C VAL A 391 22.77 -4.38 4.72
N LEU A 392 21.85 -3.51 4.29
CA LEU A 392 21.56 -2.22 4.92
C LEU A 392 20.24 -2.32 5.69
N ILE A 393 20.27 -2.10 7.00
CA ILE A 393 19.08 -2.00 7.85
C ILE A 393 18.99 -0.59 8.43
N THR A 394 18.03 0.22 7.99
CA THR A 394 17.99 1.64 8.33
C THR A 394 16.59 2.18 8.59
N GLY A 395 16.44 3.13 9.51
CA GLY A 395 15.17 3.86 9.70
C GLY A 395 13.99 3.01 10.21
N ASN A 396 14.21 1.73 10.54
CA ASN A 396 13.13 0.87 11.01
C ASN A 396 12.74 1.25 12.45
N SER A 397 11.45 1.21 12.73
CA SER A 397 10.93 1.57 14.04
C SER A 397 9.87 0.61 14.53
N GLY A 398 9.71 0.47 15.84
CA GLY A 398 8.57 -0.30 16.35
C GLY A 398 8.46 -0.46 17.85
N THR A 399 7.38 -1.12 18.26
CA THR A 399 7.11 -1.50 19.64
C THR A 399 7.24 -3.01 19.83
N VAL A 400 7.85 -3.41 20.94
CA VAL A 400 8.05 -4.81 21.35
C VAL A 400 7.71 -4.96 22.83
N GLN A 401 7.44 -6.18 23.27
CA GLN A 401 7.16 -6.52 24.67
C GLN A 401 8.01 -7.71 25.06
N GLY A 402 8.49 -7.83 26.31
CA GLY A 402 9.33 -8.95 26.73
C GLY A 402 10.42 -8.59 27.73
N ASP A 403 11.08 -9.61 28.29
CA ASP A 403 12.17 -9.44 29.27
C ASP A 403 13.51 -9.08 28.59
N GLU A 404 13.72 -9.49 27.34
CA GLU A 404 14.92 -9.16 26.53
C GLU A 404 14.57 -8.88 25.05
N PRO A 405 13.74 -7.87 24.72
CA PRO A 405 13.27 -7.74 23.35
C PRO A 405 14.33 -7.06 22.45
N HIS A 406 14.55 -7.63 21.27
CA HIS A 406 15.42 -7.05 20.23
C HIS A 406 14.60 -6.68 18.98
N LEU A 407 14.88 -5.49 18.41
CA LEU A 407 14.31 -5.09 17.12
C LEU A 407 14.93 -5.91 15.99
N ILE A 408 16.26 -6.07 16.03
CA ILE A 408 17.03 -6.76 15.01
C ILE A 408 17.86 -7.84 15.69
N GLU A 409 17.71 -9.07 15.23
CA GLU A 409 18.54 -10.21 15.62
C GLU A 409 19.35 -10.69 14.41
N ILE A 410 20.65 -10.90 14.60
CA ILE A 410 21.54 -11.45 13.59
C ILE A 410 22.25 -12.66 14.20
N ARG A 411 22.04 -13.85 13.65
CA ARG A 411 22.61 -15.11 14.14
C ARG A 411 23.40 -15.81 13.05
N GLN A 412 24.57 -16.37 13.41
CA GLN A 412 25.31 -17.31 12.57
C GLN A 412 25.65 -16.79 11.15
N THR A 413 25.66 -15.48 10.93
CA THR A 413 26.18 -14.84 9.71
C THR A 413 27.71 -14.71 9.79
N ASP A 414 28.42 -14.59 8.66
CA ASP A 414 29.90 -14.48 8.64
C ASP A 414 30.32 -13.33 9.57
N GLY A 415 31.22 -13.62 10.51
CA GLY A 415 31.76 -12.62 11.42
C GLY A 415 30.83 -11.95 12.44
N LEU A 416 29.65 -12.50 12.79
CA LEU A 416 28.85 -11.96 13.91
C LEU A 416 28.43 -13.07 14.88
N VAL A 417 29.01 -13.02 16.09
CA VAL A 417 28.60 -13.81 17.25
C VAL A 417 27.49 -13.06 17.99
N TYR A 418 26.50 -13.81 18.48
CA TYR A 418 25.45 -13.40 19.42
C TYR A 418 25.92 -12.32 20.40
N ILE A 419 25.25 -11.16 20.46
CA ILE A 419 25.49 -10.21 21.56
C ILE A 419 24.17 -9.90 22.26
N VAL A 420 24.04 -10.57 23.40
CA VAL A 420 23.28 -10.12 24.56
C VAL A 420 23.77 -8.70 24.89
N GLN A 421 22.86 -7.73 24.87
CA GLN A 421 23.04 -6.38 25.40
C GLN A 421 24.28 -5.59 24.89
N TYR A 422 24.02 -4.67 23.96
CA TYR A 422 24.86 -3.51 23.64
C TYR A 422 26.32 -3.84 23.30
N THR A 423 26.62 -4.13 22.02
CA THR A 423 27.82 -3.73 21.24
C THR A 423 27.85 -4.56 19.95
N PHE A 424 28.18 -3.96 18.81
CA PHE A 424 28.36 -4.66 17.53
C PHE A 424 29.80 -5.16 17.39
N TYR A 425 30.00 -6.41 16.97
CA TYR A 425 31.30 -6.91 16.52
C TYR A 425 31.16 -7.46 15.09
N SER A 426 31.47 -6.65 14.08
CA SER A 426 31.53 -7.15 12.70
C SER A 426 32.94 -7.69 12.42
N GLY A 427 33.05 -9.00 12.23
CA GLY A 427 34.08 -9.56 11.37
C GLY A 427 33.64 -9.37 9.92
N SER A 428 34.29 -8.44 9.21
CA SER A 428 34.43 -8.46 7.74
C SER A 428 33.20 -8.81 6.86
N THR A 429 32.03 -8.17 7.02
CA THR A 429 30.84 -8.48 6.16
C THR A 429 30.14 -7.35 5.42
N GLY A 430 30.55 -6.08 5.58
CA GLY A 430 29.93 -4.97 4.83
C GLY A 430 28.45 -4.68 5.20
N ASN A 431 27.87 -5.40 6.16
CA ASN A 431 26.53 -5.13 6.70
C ASN A 431 26.53 -3.83 7.51
N THR A 432 25.46 -3.04 7.41
CA THR A 432 25.34 -1.71 8.00
C THR A 432 23.99 -1.54 8.69
N LEU A 433 24.00 -1.08 9.95
CA LEU A 433 22.82 -0.67 10.71
C LEU A 433 22.92 0.83 11.04
N ARG A 434 21.84 1.59 10.80
CA ARG A 434 21.77 3.05 11.05
C ARG A 434 20.36 3.52 11.42
N ASN A 435 20.21 4.45 12.36
CA ASN A 435 18.94 5.13 12.67
C ASN A 435 17.73 4.20 12.95
N ASN A 436 17.92 3.04 13.60
CA ASN A 436 16.83 2.14 13.97
C ASN A 436 16.38 2.40 15.43
N THR A 437 15.07 2.49 15.66
CA THR A 437 14.52 2.86 16.99
C THR A 437 13.52 1.83 17.49
N LEU A 438 13.68 1.38 18.74
CA LEU A 438 12.78 0.43 19.39
C LEU A 438 12.20 1.03 20.68
N ARG A 439 10.93 0.74 20.96
CA ARG A 439 10.30 1.05 22.26
C ARG A 439 9.78 -0.21 22.93
N ASN A 440 10.24 -0.48 24.15
CA ASN A 440 9.72 -1.59 24.97
C ASN A 440 8.57 -1.09 25.84
N GLU A 441 7.36 -1.60 25.61
CA GLU A 441 6.16 -1.20 26.38
C GLU A 441 6.00 -1.99 27.69
N GLY A 442 6.65 -3.16 27.82
CA GLY A 442 6.54 -4.05 28.98
C GLY A 442 7.39 -3.68 30.19
N GLN A 443 8.46 -2.89 30.01
CA GLN A 443 9.37 -2.46 31.09
C GLN A 443 9.47 -0.94 31.23
N GLY A 444 8.33 -0.27 31.42
CA GLY A 444 8.32 1.17 31.76
C GLY A 444 8.58 2.13 30.59
N GLY A 445 8.51 1.66 29.34
CA GLY A 445 8.57 2.53 28.17
C GLY A 445 9.98 2.89 27.70
N ASN A 446 11.00 2.11 28.06
CA ASN A 446 12.38 2.35 27.63
C ASN A 446 12.49 2.40 26.10
N ILE A 447 13.18 3.42 25.60
CA ILE A 447 13.53 3.59 24.19
C ILE A 447 14.96 3.08 23.99
N TYR A 448 15.15 2.21 23.00
CA TYR A 448 16.44 1.69 22.58
C TYR A 448 16.70 2.18 21.16
N ASN A 449 17.60 3.14 21.02
CA ASN A 449 18.14 3.51 19.71
C ASN A 449 19.30 2.58 19.39
N ASP A 450 19.51 2.24 18.11
CA ASP A 450 20.81 1.76 17.72
C ASP A 450 21.87 2.83 18.05
N ILE A 451 23.04 2.37 18.51
CA ILE A 451 24.16 3.29 18.70
C ILE A 451 24.68 3.57 17.29
N ASP A 452 24.24 4.68 16.71
CA ASP A 452 24.80 5.22 15.47
C ASP A 452 26.33 5.23 15.56
N GLY A 453 26.99 4.54 14.63
CA GLY A 453 28.46 4.56 14.52
C GLY A 453 29.22 3.40 15.16
N GLY A 454 28.58 2.29 15.50
CA GLY A 454 29.25 1.10 16.03
C GLY A 454 30.10 0.28 15.05
N ASN A 455 30.17 0.63 13.76
CA ASN A 455 31.22 0.12 12.88
C ASN A 455 32.38 1.13 12.83
N THR A 456 33.12 1.24 13.94
CA THR A 456 34.55 1.48 13.77
C THR A 456 35.08 0.27 13.04
N ASN A 457 35.45 0.46 11.77
CA ASN A 457 36.49 -0.36 11.15
C ASN A 457 37.63 -0.48 12.17
N LEU A 458 37.76 -1.66 12.77
CA LEU A 458 39.01 -2.07 13.37
C LEU A 458 39.62 -3.00 12.34
N ASP A 459 40.63 -2.46 11.66
CA ASP A 459 41.50 -3.14 10.71
C ASP A 459 41.94 -4.54 11.17
#